data_AF-A0A520K027-F1
#
_entry.id   AF-A0A520K027-F1
#
_cell.length_a   1.000
_cell.length_b   1.000
_cell.length_c   1.000
_cell.angle_alpha   90.00
_cell.angle_beta   90.00
_cell.angle_gamma   90.00
#
_symmetry.space_group_name_H-M   'P 1'
#
loop_
_entity.id
_entity.type
_entity.pdbx_description
1 polymer ?
#
loop_
_entity_poly.entity_id
_entity_poly.type
_entity_poly.pdbx_seq_one_letter_code
_entity_poly.pdbx_strand_id
1 'polypeptide(L)'
;MTRNTEPTDSIYGGMRWQSLSQNQPAALAHLDELGAIITGHRARELKISELTSDLIVALTETDNETILGEATAVSKQLLSKIREDIAGFSTEQLPVLFASLQLFAVEPGQYGFETIEYPDSDLNRITGKYSSQDPEYLKKKDAYTKTQGLLAEAESLRALAISTLASLFERAEFIGITGHIKAELLPMIASLNDDKRYRPFRTALAANIADKLYRFAQRTDDPVLTELLQRIFNKKYIKFGTSGFRAFVNKDFVQKRSDFVTAAICNDLETSQGMSGKTVVITYDTRIGAREFALESARVFLARGFPVRFAEEPSPTGALVYWLREEEHGKAAGGENMTPSHNPLSTQGQRWNLE
;
A
#
# COMPACT_ATOMS: atom_id res chain seq x y z
N MET A 1 22.65 10.92 25.48
CA MET A 1 21.57 10.15 26.10
C MET A 1 21.27 8.98 25.19
N THR A 2 21.72 7.81 25.59
CA THR A 2 21.48 6.50 24.96
C THR A 2 19.98 6.23 24.91
N ARG A 3 19.38 6.20 23.72
CA ARG A 3 18.03 5.63 23.56
C ARG A 3 18.13 4.14 23.83
N ASN A 4 17.32 3.65 24.77
CA ASN A 4 16.80 2.29 24.69
C ASN A 4 16.10 2.19 23.34
N THR A 5 16.77 1.58 22.36
CA THR A 5 16.14 1.05 21.18
C THR A 5 15.36 -0.19 21.63
N GLU A 6 14.19 0.00 22.23
CA GLU A 6 13.13 -0.92 21.86
C GLU A 6 12.80 -0.56 20.41
N PRO A 7 13.08 -1.44 19.45
CA PRO A 7 12.70 -1.18 18.09
C PRO A 7 11.17 -1.15 18.05
N THR A 8 10.62 -0.39 17.12
CA THR A 8 9.24 -0.53 16.63
C THR A 8 8.80 -2.00 16.41
N ASP A 9 9.74 -2.94 16.33
CA ASP A 9 9.54 -4.39 16.43
C ASP A 9 8.88 -4.89 17.74
N SER A 10 8.84 -4.17 18.88
CA SER A 10 8.15 -4.69 20.09
C SER A 10 6.64 -4.45 20.05
N ILE A 11 6.18 -3.37 19.41
CA ILE A 11 4.76 -3.01 19.27
C ILE A 11 4.17 -3.55 17.95
N TYR A 12 4.98 -3.56 16.88
CA TYR A 12 4.57 -3.97 15.53
C TYR A 12 5.33 -5.18 14.97
N GLY A 13 6.21 -5.80 15.75
CA GLY A 13 6.90 -7.02 15.35
C GLY A 13 5.92 -8.17 15.22
N GLY A 14 5.80 -8.67 13.99
CA GLY A 14 4.76 -9.61 13.60
C GLY A 14 3.48 -8.86 13.26
N MET A 15 3.41 -8.36 12.01
CA MET A 15 2.18 -7.88 11.38
C MET A 15 1.03 -8.79 11.77
N ARG A 16 0.12 -8.28 12.59
CA ARG A 16 -1.13 -8.94 12.97
C ARG A 16 -2.24 -7.96 12.69
N TRP A 17 -3.04 -8.24 11.66
CA TRP A 17 -4.35 -7.65 11.38
C TRP A 17 -5.35 -7.68 12.56
N GLN A 18 -4.98 -8.31 13.68
CA GLN A 18 -5.82 -8.49 14.86
C GLN A 18 -5.16 -8.05 16.17
N SER A 19 -3.87 -7.64 16.22
CA SER A 19 -3.22 -7.36 17.51
C SER A 19 -3.63 -6.01 18.12
N LEU A 20 -3.89 -4.98 17.30
CA LEU A 20 -4.25 -3.66 17.80
C LEU A 20 -5.58 -3.68 18.55
N SER A 21 -6.61 -4.33 17.98
CA SER A 21 -7.90 -4.50 18.65
C SER A 21 -7.80 -5.43 19.87
N GLN A 22 -6.89 -6.42 19.86
CA GLN A 22 -6.66 -7.33 21.00
C GLN A 22 -6.00 -6.63 22.20
N ASN A 23 -5.28 -5.52 21.98
CA ASN A 23 -4.66 -4.73 23.04
C ASN A 23 -4.90 -3.23 22.84
N GLN A 24 -6.18 -2.84 22.84
CA GLN A 24 -6.61 -1.45 22.68
C GLN A 24 -5.87 -0.46 23.62
N PRO A 25 -5.64 -0.74 24.91
CA PRO A 25 -4.91 0.17 25.78
C PRO A 25 -3.47 0.45 25.31
N ALA A 26 -2.75 -0.58 24.85
CA ALA A 26 -1.39 -0.39 24.34
C ALA A 26 -1.37 0.37 23.02
N ALA A 27 -2.33 0.09 22.13
CA ALA A 27 -2.47 0.81 20.87
C ALA A 27 -2.72 2.31 21.09
N LEU A 28 -3.63 2.66 22.01
CA LEU A 28 -3.91 4.05 22.36
C LEU A 28 -2.71 4.73 23.03
N ALA A 29 -2.04 4.06 23.98
CA ALA A 29 -0.85 4.61 24.62
C ALA A 29 0.29 4.88 23.61
N HIS A 30 0.43 4.03 22.60
CA HIS A 30 1.39 4.27 21.53
C HIS A 30 0.99 5.46 20.64
N LEU A 31 -0.28 5.59 20.26
CA LEU A 31 -0.76 6.74 19.50
C LEU A 31 -0.57 8.06 20.26
N ASP A 32 -0.79 8.06 21.58
CA ASP A 32 -0.50 9.21 22.46
C ASP A 32 0.99 9.57 22.42
N GLU A 33 1.88 8.58 22.48
CA GLU A 33 3.33 8.78 22.35
C GLU A 33 3.70 9.40 20.99
N LEU A 34 3.14 8.88 19.90
CA LEU A 34 3.34 9.44 18.56
C LEU A 34 2.87 10.90 18.50
N GLY A 35 1.69 11.20 19.06
CA GLY A 35 1.14 12.55 19.16
C GLY A 35 2.05 13.51 19.96
N ALA A 36 2.62 13.03 21.07
CA ALA A 36 3.58 13.80 21.86
C ALA A 36 4.88 14.06 21.08
N ILE A 37 5.41 13.07 20.37
CA ILE A 37 6.60 13.21 19.50
C ILE A 37 6.33 14.26 18.41
N ILE A 38 5.19 14.16 17.73
CA ILE A 38 4.79 15.08 16.65
C ILE A 38 4.66 16.50 17.17
N THR A 39 4.03 16.68 18.33
CA THR A 39 3.86 17.99 18.96
C THR A 39 5.21 18.59 19.37
N GLY A 40 6.07 17.79 20.03
CA GLY A 40 7.30 18.25 20.67
C GLY A 40 8.49 18.61 19.75
N HIS A 41 8.45 18.23 18.48
CA HIS A 41 9.57 18.44 17.54
C HIS A 41 9.16 19.33 16.36
N ARG A 42 10.11 19.78 15.54
CA ARG A 42 9.77 20.42 14.24
C ARG A 42 9.52 19.34 13.18
N ALA A 43 8.69 19.62 12.17
CA ALA A 43 8.32 18.61 11.17
C ALA A 43 9.55 17.99 10.48
N ARG A 44 10.55 18.82 10.13
CA ARG A 44 11.83 18.38 9.53
C ARG A 44 12.73 17.53 10.41
N GLU A 45 12.52 17.50 11.73
CA GLU A 45 13.28 16.68 12.69
C GLU A 45 12.61 15.32 12.92
N LEU A 46 11.36 15.17 12.50
CA LEU A 46 10.61 13.95 12.64
C LEU A 46 11.13 12.86 11.70
N LYS A 47 11.11 11.64 12.18
CA LYS A 47 11.34 10.46 11.36
C LYS A 47 10.08 10.11 10.57
N ILE A 48 9.82 10.87 9.52
CA ILE A 48 8.58 10.83 8.74
C ILE A 48 8.21 9.41 8.29
N SER A 49 9.18 8.60 7.83
CA SER A 49 8.89 7.23 7.38
C SER A 49 8.42 6.30 8.51
N GLU A 50 9.01 6.40 9.71
CA GLU A 50 8.65 5.57 10.86
C GLU A 50 7.24 5.95 11.33
N LEU A 51 6.99 7.25 11.58
CA LEU A 51 5.67 7.75 11.98
C LEU A 51 4.58 7.40 10.97
N THR A 52 4.87 7.51 9.66
CA THR A 52 3.92 7.14 8.62
C THR A 52 3.59 5.67 8.69
N SER A 53 4.59 4.80 8.86
CA SER A 53 4.37 3.35 8.95
C SER A 53 3.42 3.02 10.10
N ASP A 54 3.72 3.52 11.30
CA ASP A 54 2.95 3.22 12.52
C ASP A 54 1.51 3.73 12.41
N LEU A 55 1.33 4.96 11.90
CA LEU A 55 0.01 5.55 11.71
C LEU A 55 -0.81 4.86 10.60
N ILE A 56 -0.19 4.51 9.47
CA ILE A 56 -0.89 3.80 8.38
C ILE A 56 -1.34 2.42 8.85
N VAL A 57 -0.51 1.71 9.63
CA VAL A 57 -0.89 0.45 10.28
C VAL A 57 -2.10 0.67 11.19
N ALA A 58 -2.08 1.66 12.08
CA ALA A 58 -3.22 1.97 12.95
C ALA A 58 -4.49 2.39 12.19
N LEU A 59 -4.36 2.97 11.00
CA LEU A 59 -5.49 3.37 10.14
C LEU A 59 -6.05 2.20 9.31
N THR A 60 -5.30 1.12 9.12
CA THR A 60 -5.66 0.05 8.17
C THR A 60 -5.88 -1.32 8.79
N GLU A 61 -5.30 -1.58 9.97
CA GLU A 61 -5.21 -2.92 10.58
C GLU A 61 -6.16 -3.08 11.80
N THR A 62 -7.23 -2.28 11.89
CA THR A 62 -8.23 -2.34 12.96
C THR A 62 -9.59 -1.80 12.53
N ASP A 63 -10.67 -2.31 13.13
CA ASP A 63 -12.04 -1.82 13.03
C ASP A 63 -12.53 -1.14 14.32
N ASN A 64 -11.65 -0.97 15.31
CA ASN A 64 -11.96 -0.31 16.56
C ASN A 64 -12.09 1.21 16.35
N GLU A 65 -13.29 1.75 16.56
CA GLU A 65 -13.59 3.16 16.32
C GLU A 65 -12.73 4.12 17.16
N THR A 66 -12.39 3.74 18.39
CA THR A 66 -11.56 4.57 19.27
C THR A 66 -10.13 4.65 18.74
N ILE A 67 -9.55 3.52 18.34
CA ILE A 67 -8.20 3.49 17.77
C ILE A 67 -8.18 4.25 16.43
N LEU A 68 -9.19 4.04 15.57
CA LEU A 68 -9.30 4.75 14.29
C LEU A 68 -9.46 6.26 14.47
N GLY A 69 -10.27 6.69 15.45
CA GLY A 69 -10.46 8.09 15.79
C GLY A 69 -9.15 8.76 16.22
N GLU A 70 -8.43 8.12 17.14
CA GLU A 70 -7.14 8.64 17.63
C GLU A 70 -6.06 8.63 16.54
N ALA A 71 -5.94 7.53 15.80
CA ALA A 71 -5.00 7.43 14.68
C ALA A 71 -5.28 8.49 13.61
N THR A 72 -6.55 8.77 13.33
CA THR A 72 -6.96 9.85 12.42
C THR A 72 -6.56 11.22 12.98
N ALA A 73 -6.80 11.48 14.26
CA ALA A 73 -6.44 12.74 14.90
C ALA A 73 -4.93 12.99 14.86
N VAL A 74 -4.12 12.02 15.29
CA VAL A 74 -2.65 12.10 15.26
C VAL A 74 -2.11 12.24 13.82
N SER A 75 -2.72 11.55 12.86
CA SER A 75 -2.37 11.69 11.44
C SER A 75 -2.68 13.09 10.90
N LYS A 76 -3.83 13.68 11.24
CA LYS A 76 -4.17 15.06 10.87
C LYS A 76 -3.18 16.05 11.51
N GLN A 77 -2.73 15.83 12.74
CA GLN A 77 -1.69 16.64 13.38
C GLN A 77 -0.36 16.56 12.61
N LEU A 78 0.11 15.36 12.28
CA LEU A 78 1.33 15.16 11.49
C LEU A 78 1.26 15.87 10.14
N LEU A 79 0.17 15.66 9.39
CA LEU A 79 -0.01 16.25 8.06
C LEU A 79 -0.09 17.77 8.11
N SER A 80 -0.82 18.33 9.07
CA SER A 80 -0.91 19.79 9.25
C SER A 80 0.47 20.39 9.53
N LYS A 81 1.22 19.75 10.43
CA LYS A 81 2.58 20.17 10.78
C LYS A 81 3.56 20.08 9.61
N ILE A 82 3.46 19.01 8.81
CA ILE A 82 4.20 18.87 7.55
C ILE A 82 3.85 20.00 6.60
N ARG A 83 2.56 20.31 6.44
CA ARG A 83 2.08 21.35 5.52
C ARG A 83 2.58 22.74 5.90
N GLU A 84 2.57 23.07 7.19
CA GLU A 84 3.05 24.35 7.72
C GLU A 84 4.55 24.54 7.53
N ASP A 85 5.35 23.47 7.67
CA ASP A 85 6.81 23.50 7.51
C ASP A 85 7.26 22.96 6.14
N ILE A 86 6.35 22.87 5.15
CA ILE A 86 6.62 22.12 3.91
C ILE A 86 7.79 22.69 3.13
N ALA A 87 8.02 24.00 3.18
CA ALA A 87 9.17 24.69 2.57
C ALA A 87 10.47 24.47 3.36
N GLY A 88 10.40 24.13 4.65
CA GLY A 88 11.54 23.95 5.55
C GLY A 88 12.23 22.59 5.44
N PHE A 89 11.60 21.61 4.78
CA PHE A 89 12.24 20.32 4.48
C PHE A 89 13.39 20.49 3.48
N SER A 90 14.46 19.72 3.65
CA SER A 90 15.55 19.65 2.68
C SER A 90 15.14 18.85 1.43
N THR A 91 15.81 19.10 0.31
CA THR A 91 15.62 18.35 -0.94
C THR A 91 15.82 16.84 -0.73
N GLU A 92 16.73 16.46 0.17
CA GLU A 92 17.00 15.07 0.55
C GLU A 92 15.79 14.34 1.17
N GLN A 93 14.92 15.08 1.85
CA GLN A 93 13.75 14.54 2.54
C GLN A 93 12.53 14.39 1.63
N LEU A 94 12.49 15.08 0.48
CA LEU A 94 11.32 15.12 -0.40
C LEU A 94 10.87 13.76 -0.93
N PRO A 95 11.75 12.80 -1.29
CA PRO A 95 11.32 11.48 -1.74
C PRO A 95 10.54 10.71 -0.65
N VAL A 96 10.99 10.78 0.60
CA VAL A 96 10.28 10.16 1.74
C VAL A 96 8.98 10.88 2.00
N LEU A 97 9.00 12.23 1.98
CA LEU A 97 7.81 13.04 2.18
C LEU A 97 6.72 12.75 1.14
N PHE A 98 7.10 12.67 -0.14
CA PHE A 98 6.21 12.28 -1.23
C PHE A 98 5.57 10.91 -0.97
N ALA A 99 6.37 9.90 -0.62
CA ALA A 99 5.88 8.55 -0.37
C ALA A 99 4.88 8.52 0.80
N SER A 100 5.19 9.24 1.88
CA SER A 100 4.33 9.34 3.06
C SER A 100 3.00 10.04 2.77
N LEU A 101 3.04 11.17 2.08
CA LEU A 101 1.83 11.90 1.67
C LEU A 101 0.97 11.06 0.72
N GLN A 102 1.59 10.28 -0.17
CA GLN A 102 0.85 9.34 -1.02
C GLN A 102 0.16 8.24 -0.22
N LEU A 103 0.82 7.67 0.80
CA LEU A 103 0.20 6.66 1.68
C LEU A 103 -1.05 7.23 2.37
N PHE A 104 -0.96 8.41 3.00
CA PHE A 104 -2.12 9.05 3.62
C PHE A 104 -3.22 9.45 2.62
N ALA A 105 -2.88 9.69 1.36
CA ALA A 105 -3.88 9.98 0.32
C ALA A 105 -4.59 8.71 -0.21
N VAL A 106 -4.04 7.51 0.01
CA VAL A 106 -4.53 6.25 -0.59
C VAL A 106 -5.17 5.33 0.44
N GLU A 107 -4.51 5.15 1.57
CA GLU A 107 -4.74 4.05 2.52
C GLU A 107 -5.91 4.26 3.49
N PRO A 108 -6.12 5.47 4.07
CA PRO A 108 -7.24 5.68 4.97
C PRO A 108 -8.57 5.33 4.32
N GLY A 109 -9.45 4.72 5.11
CA GLY A 109 -10.78 4.29 4.69
C GLY A 109 -10.90 2.78 4.60
N GLN A 110 -9.81 2.03 4.39
CA GLN A 110 -9.78 0.57 4.29
C GLN A 110 -10.66 -0.02 3.16
N TYR A 111 -10.19 -1.09 2.52
CA TYR A 111 -10.96 -1.70 1.43
C TYR A 111 -12.25 -2.37 1.93
N GLY A 112 -12.22 -2.96 3.14
CA GLY A 112 -13.37 -3.61 3.75
C GLY A 112 -14.54 -2.64 3.95
N PHE A 113 -14.28 -1.48 4.54
CA PHE A 113 -15.30 -0.45 4.79
C PHE A 113 -15.87 0.13 3.50
N GLU A 114 -15.00 0.37 2.53
CA GLU A 114 -15.36 0.91 1.22
C GLU A 114 -16.26 -0.01 0.40
N THR A 115 -16.18 -1.31 0.64
CA THR A 115 -16.93 -2.32 -0.10
C THR A 115 -18.12 -2.88 0.67
N ILE A 116 -18.43 -2.33 1.85
CA ILE A 116 -19.62 -2.72 2.61
C ILE A 116 -20.86 -2.44 1.77
N GLU A 117 -21.61 -3.51 1.53
CA GLU A 117 -22.83 -3.47 0.75
C GLU A 117 -23.91 -2.66 1.46
N TYR A 118 -24.51 -1.71 0.74
CA TYR A 118 -25.73 -1.03 1.19
C TYR A 118 -26.93 -1.97 1.00
N PRO A 119 -27.61 -2.41 2.08
CA PRO A 119 -28.70 -3.38 1.96
C PRO A 119 -29.89 -2.83 1.17
N ASP A 120 -30.12 -1.50 1.18
CA ASP A 120 -31.19 -0.87 0.40
C ASP A 120 -30.74 -0.44 -1.01
N SER A 121 -29.64 -0.97 -1.54
CA SER A 121 -29.21 -0.69 -2.91
C SER A 121 -30.26 -1.15 -3.94
N ASP A 122 -30.32 -0.48 -5.09
CA ASP A 122 -31.28 -0.85 -6.14
C ASP A 122 -31.11 -2.30 -6.62
N LEU A 123 -29.86 -2.79 -6.68
CA LEU A 123 -29.56 -4.19 -7.01
C LEU A 123 -30.17 -5.15 -5.98
N ASN A 124 -30.09 -4.84 -4.70
CA ASN A 124 -30.66 -5.67 -3.64
C ASN A 124 -32.19 -5.63 -3.62
N ARG A 125 -32.78 -4.48 -3.94
CA ARG A 125 -34.23 -4.36 -4.12
C ARG A 125 -34.73 -5.20 -5.30
N ILE A 126 -34.01 -5.20 -6.41
CA ILE A 126 -34.35 -5.97 -7.61
C ILE A 126 -34.20 -7.47 -7.36
N THR A 127 -33.12 -7.88 -6.70
CA THR A 127 -32.82 -9.31 -6.45
C THR A 127 -33.61 -9.89 -5.27
N GLY A 128 -34.27 -9.06 -4.46
CA GLY A 128 -34.94 -9.48 -3.25
C GLY A 128 -33.99 -10.06 -2.20
N LYS A 129 -32.69 -9.70 -2.26
CA LYS A 129 -31.63 -10.29 -1.44
C LYS A 129 -31.86 -10.09 0.05
N TYR A 130 -32.46 -8.97 0.45
CA TYR A 130 -32.80 -8.66 1.83
C TYR A 130 -34.29 -8.33 1.98
N SER A 131 -34.92 -8.88 3.01
CA SER A 131 -36.25 -8.47 3.47
C SER A 131 -36.11 -7.47 4.61
N SER A 132 -36.92 -6.41 4.64
CA SER A 132 -36.89 -5.40 5.71
C SER A 132 -37.27 -5.95 7.09
N GLN A 133 -37.85 -7.15 7.15
CA GLN A 133 -38.19 -7.88 8.38
C GLN A 133 -37.10 -8.87 8.81
N ASP A 134 -36.03 -9.03 8.02
CA ASP A 134 -34.93 -9.93 8.31
C ASP A 134 -34.00 -9.31 9.38
N PRO A 135 -33.73 -10.00 10.51
CA PRO A 135 -32.70 -9.56 11.46
C PRO A 135 -31.33 -9.31 10.82
N GLU A 136 -30.98 -10.02 9.75
CA GLU A 136 -29.74 -9.81 9.00
C GLU A 136 -29.72 -8.46 8.27
N TYR A 137 -30.87 -8.01 7.75
CA TYR A 137 -31.01 -6.70 7.12
C TYR A 137 -30.68 -5.57 8.09
N LEU A 138 -31.26 -5.59 9.29
CA LEU A 138 -31.02 -4.56 10.30
C LEU A 138 -29.54 -4.51 10.69
N LYS A 139 -28.91 -5.68 10.88
CA LYS A 139 -27.48 -5.78 11.18
C LYS A 139 -26.60 -5.19 10.07
N LYS A 140 -26.91 -5.47 8.80
CA LYS A 140 -26.18 -4.92 7.65
C LYS A 140 -26.38 -3.42 7.49
N LYS A 141 -27.59 -2.93 7.76
CA LYS A 141 -27.90 -1.50 7.68
C LYS A 141 -27.18 -0.70 8.76
N ASP A 142 -27.14 -1.23 9.98
CA ASP A 142 -26.37 -0.65 11.09
C ASP A 142 -24.87 -0.64 10.78
N ALA A 143 -24.31 -1.78 10.34
CA ALA A 143 -22.91 -1.88 9.94
C ALA A 143 -22.55 -0.90 8.80
N TYR A 144 -23.40 -0.77 7.78
CA TYR A 144 -23.20 0.21 6.71
C TYR A 144 -23.19 1.65 7.25
N THR A 145 -24.18 2.01 8.07
CA THR A 145 -24.32 3.37 8.62
C THR A 145 -23.12 3.75 9.48
N LYS A 146 -22.70 2.85 10.38
CA LYS A 146 -21.50 2.98 11.20
C LYS A 146 -20.26 3.26 10.34
N THR A 147 -20.11 2.48 9.27
CA THR A 147 -18.96 2.56 8.36
C THR A 147 -18.92 3.86 7.57
N GLN A 148 -20.07 4.44 7.20
CA GLN A 148 -20.11 5.73 6.52
C GLN A 148 -19.49 6.86 7.35
N GLY A 149 -19.68 6.84 8.68
CA GLY A 149 -19.04 7.80 9.58
C GLY A 149 -17.51 7.68 9.55
N LEU A 150 -17.00 6.45 9.63
CA LEU A 150 -15.56 6.17 9.56
C LEU A 150 -14.96 6.56 8.20
N LEU A 151 -15.70 6.33 7.11
CA LEU A 151 -15.28 6.71 5.75
C LEU A 151 -15.21 8.22 5.58
N ALA A 152 -16.13 8.99 6.17
CA ALA A 152 -16.10 10.44 6.11
C ALA A 152 -14.85 11.03 6.80
N GLU A 153 -14.47 10.49 7.95
CA GLU A 153 -13.23 10.89 8.64
C GLU A 153 -11.97 10.53 7.83
N ALA A 154 -11.95 9.32 7.26
CA ALA A 154 -10.88 8.91 6.36
C ALA A 154 -10.78 9.80 5.11
N GLU A 155 -11.91 10.19 4.52
CA GLU A 155 -11.97 11.09 3.37
C GLU A 155 -11.42 12.48 3.72
N SER A 156 -11.76 13.01 4.89
CA SER A 156 -11.21 14.27 5.40
C SER A 156 -9.68 14.18 5.57
N LEU A 157 -9.17 13.07 6.12
CA LEU A 157 -7.73 12.83 6.25
C LEU A 157 -7.04 12.75 4.88
N ARG A 158 -7.62 12.02 3.92
CA ARG A 158 -7.11 11.95 2.54
C ARG A 158 -7.07 13.32 1.88
N ALA A 159 -8.13 14.13 2.02
CA ALA A 159 -8.18 15.48 1.48
C ALA A 159 -7.04 16.36 2.01
N LEU A 160 -6.73 16.28 3.31
CA LEU A 160 -5.59 16.97 3.91
C LEU A 160 -4.27 16.48 3.31
N ALA A 161 -4.07 15.17 3.17
CA ALA A 161 -2.87 14.60 2.56
C ALA A 161 -2.69 15.03 1.10
N ILE A 162 -3.78 15.04 0.32
CA ILE A 162 -3.80 15.46 -1.09
C ILE A 162 -3.45 16.94 -1.23
N SER A 163 -4.04 17.80 -0.38
CA SER A 163 -3.71 19.23 -0.39
C SER A 163 -2.24 19.47 -0.02
N THR A 164 -1.71 18.71 0.94
CA THR A 164 -0.31 18.80 1.36
C THR A 164 0.63 18.27 0.26
N LEU A 165 0.25 17.19 -0.42
CA LEU A 165 0.96 16.65 -1.59
C LEU A 165 0.97 17.64 -2.75
N ALA A 166 -0.11 18.37 -2.99
CA ALA A 166 -0.14 19.44 -3.99
C ALA A 166 0.85 20.57 -3.63
N SER A 167 0.85 21.03 -2.37
CA SER A 167 1.80 22.05 -1.88
C SER A 167 3.27 21.62 -1.94
N LEU A 168 3.57 20.32 -1.84
CA LEU A 168 4.93 19.81 -2.07
C LEU A 168 5.47 20.22 -3.45
N PHE A 169 4.61 20.18 -4.47
CA PHE A 169 4.95 20.49 -5.85
C PHE A 169 4.92 21.99 -6.19
N GLU A 170 4.59 22.84 -5.21
CA GLU A 170 4.71 24.31 -5.31
C GLU A 170 6.13 24.80 -4.96
N ARG A 171 6.98 23.90 -4.44
CA ARG A 171 8.34 24.24 -4.04
C ARG A 171 9.25 24.59 -5.23
N ALA A 172 10.28 25.40 -4.94
CA ALA A 172 11.21 25.92 -5.93
C ALA A 172 11.99 24.83 -6.69
N GLU A 173 12.21 23.65 -6.10
CA GLU A 173 12.86 22.54 -6.79
C GLU A 173 12.12 22.14 -8.07
N PHE A 174 10.80 22.31 -8.13
CA PHE A 174 9.98 21.89 -9.27
C PHE A 174 9.70 23.02 -10.28
N ILE A 175 10.36 24.18 -10.14
CA ILE A 175 10.09 25.37 -10.96
C ILE A 175 10.24 25.10 -12.47
N GLY A 176 11.24 24.29 -12.83
CA GLY A 176 11.54 23.93 -14.23
C GLY A 176 10.44 23.10 -14.92
N ILE A 177 9.52 22.51 -14.14
CA ILE A 177 8.44 21.66 -14.67
C ILE A 177 7.05 22.08 -14.18
N THR A 178 6.89 23.28 -13.61
CA THR A 178 5.60 23.75 -13.06
C THR A 178 4.46 23.69 -14.08
N GLY A 179 4.73 23.97 -15.35
CA GLY A 179 3.73 23.85 -16.42
C GLY A 179 3.17 22.42 -16.55
N HIS A 180 4.04 21.42 -16.55
CA HIS A 180 3.65 20.00 -16.61
C HIS A 180 2.94 19.55 -15.33
N ILE A 181 3.40 20.02 -14.17
CA ILE A 181 2.76 19.73 -12.88
C ILE A 181 1.32 20.23 -12.88
N LYS A 182 1.09 21.49 -13.27
CA LYS A 182 -0.25 22.08 -13.31
C LYS A 182 -1.17 21.40 -14.33
N ALA A 183 -0.65 21.10 -15.52
CA ALA A 183 -1.44 20.54 -16.60
C ALA A 183 -1.77 19.05 -16.42
N GLU A 184 -0.86 18.26 -15.86
CA GLU A 184 -0.96 16.80 -15.87
C GLU A 184 -0.96 16.17 -14.46
N LEU A 185 -0.17 16.71 -13.51
CA LEU A 185 0.05 16.07 -12.21
C LEU A 185 -1.00 16.46 -11.16
N LEU A 186 -1.30 17.75 -11.01
CA LEU A 186 -2.28 18.23 -10.02
C LEU A 186 -3.69 17.67 -10.25
N PRO A 187 -4.20 17.55 -11.50
CA PRO A 187 -5.48 16.88 -11.75
C PRO A 187 -5.46 15.41 -11.29
N MET A 188 -4.34 14.71 -11.49
CA MET A 188 -4.19 13.33 -11.02
C MET A 188 -4.19 13.27 -9.49
N ILE A 189 -3.44 14.15 -8.81
CA ILE A 189 -3.39 14.23 -7.35
C ILE A 189 -4.78 14.53 -6.77
N ALA A 190 -5.50 15.52 -7.30
CA ALA A 190 -6.84 15.87 -6.86
C ALA A 190 -7.81 14.68 -6.98
N SER A 191 -7.71 13.93 -8.08
CA SER A 191 -8.59 12.79 -8.34
C SER A 191 -8.38 11.56 -7.45
N LEU A 192 -7.43 11.61 -6.50
CA LEU A 192 -7.27 10.59 -5.46
C LEU A 192 -8.45 10.57 -4.48
N ASN A 193 -9.18 11.68 -4.30
CA ASN A 193 -10.36 11.75 -3.43
C ASN A 193 -11.69 11.86 -4.20
N ASP A 194 -11.70 11.65 -5.52
CA ASP A 194 -12.94 11.70 -6.30
C ASP A 194 -13.94 10.64 -5.81
N ASP A 195 -15.22 11.02 -5.78
CA ASP A 195 -16.33 10.16 -5.41
C ASP A 195 -16.32 8.82 -6.17
N LYS A 196 -16.61 7.73 -5.46
CA LYS A 196 -16.68 6.34 -5.97
C LYS A 196 -15.33 5.66 -6.28
N ARG A 197 -14.19 6.26 -5.93
CA ARG A 197 -12.89 5.60 -6.09
C ARG A 197 -12.46 4.87 -4.82
N TYR A 198 -12.79 3.59 -4.76
CA TYR A 198 -12.28 2.67 -3.75
C TYR A 198 -10.74 2.53 -3.85
N ARG A 199 -10.11 2.07 -2.77
CA ARG A 199 -8.65 1.98 -2.58
C ARG A 199 -7.87 1.41 -3.78
N PRO A 200 -8.34 0.37 -4.52
CA PRO A 200 -7.62 -0.11 -5.71
C PRO A 200 -7.44 0.94 -6.81
N PHE A 201 -8.44 1.80 -7.02
CA PHE A 201 -8.36 2.89 -8.00
C PHE A 201 -7.36 3.96 -7.55
N ARG A 202 -7.38 4.32 -6.26
CA ARG A 202 -6.42 5.27 -5.67
C ARG A 202 -4.99 4.75 -5.75
N THR A 203 -4.80 3.47 -5.43
CA THR A 203 -3.50 2.78 -5.54
C THR A 203 -2.95 2.83 -6.98
N ALA A 204 -3.80 2.53 -7.96
CA ALA A 204 -3.41 2.59 -9.37
C ALA A 204 -3.02 4.00 -9.80
N LEU A 205 -3.76 5.00 -9.35
CA LEU A 205 -3.51 6.41 -9.64
C LEU A 205 -2.23 6.92 -8.97
N ALA A 206 -1.98 6.57 -7.70
CA ALA A 206 -0.76 6.93 -6.98
C ALA A 206 0.51 6.39 -7.67
N ALA A 207 0.45 5.16 -8.19
CA ALA A 207 1.53 4.60 -9.01
C ALA A 207 1.73 5.40 -10.31
N ASN A 208 0.65 5.83 -10.97
CA ASN A 208 0.73 6.62 -12.20
C ASN A 208 1.29 8.04 -11.97
N ILE A 209 1.11 8.62 -10.78
CA ILE A 209 1.70 9.92 -10.41
C ILE A 209 3.23 9.81 -10.47
N ALA A 210 3.81 8.75 -9.89
CA ALA A 210 5.26 8.52 -9.97
C ALA A 210 5.73 8.28 -11.41
N ASP A 211 4.95 7.58 -12.24
CA ASP A 211 5.27 7.40 -13.67
C ASP A 211 5.28 8.71 -14.45
N LYS A 212 4.41 9.67 -14.11
CA LYS A 212 4.43 11.01 -14.70
C LYS A 212 5.70 11.78 -14.30
N LEU A 213 6.08 11.72 -13.02
CA LEU A 213 7.30 12.36 -12.54
C LEU A 213 8.55 11.80 -13.23
N TYR A 214 8.62 10.49 -13.43
CA TYR A 214 9.69 9.87 -14.21
C TYR A 214 9.75 10.40 -15.66
N ARG A 215 8.60 10.60 -16.31
CA ARG A 215 8.56 11.20 -17.65
C ARG A 215 8.95 12.67 -17.66
N PHE A 216 8.62 13.42 -16.61
CA PHE A 216 9.03 14.82 -16.49
C PHE A 216 10.55 14.96 -16.32
N ALA A 217 11.21 13.99 -15.69
CA ALA A 217 12.66 13.92 -15.61
C ALA A 217 13.33 13.84 -16.99
N GLN A 218 12.61 13.39 -18.03
CA GLN A 218 13.09 13.35 -19.41
C GLN A 218 12.80 14.64 -20.19
N ARG A 219 12.12 15.62 -19.57
CA ARG A 219 11.68 16.88 -20.20
C ARG A 219 12.37 18.10 -19.59
N THR A 220 13.38 17.90 -18.75
CA THR A 220 14.15 18.96 -18.12
C THR A 220 15.64 18.71 -18.35
N ASP A 221 16.39 19.78 -18.58
CA ASP A 221 17.84 19.73 -18.71
C ASP A 221 18.54 19.98 -17.36
N ASP A 222 17.78 20.19 -16.28
CA ASP A 222 18.32 20.36 -14.93
C ASP A 222 18.71 19.00 -14.32
N PRO A 223 20.01 18.72 -14.11
CA PRO A 223 20.46 17.45 -13.57
C PRO A 223 20.04 17.23 -12.11
N VAL A 224 19.92 18.29 -11.31
CA VAL A 224 19.52 18.21 -9.90
C VAL A 224 18.06 17.83 -9.80
N LEU A 225 17.21 18.46 -10.61
CA LEU A 225 15.79 18.11 -10.69
C LEU A 225 15.58 16.70 -11.25
N THR A 226 16.36 16.31 -12.26
CA THR A 226 16.32 14.95 -12.83
C THR A 226 16.62 13.89 -11.76
N GLU A 227 17.68 14.10 -10.97
CA GLU A 227 18.03 13.21 -9.87
C GLU A 227 16.93 13.16 -8.79
N LEU A 228 16.40 14.31 -8.39
CA LEU A 228 15.30 14.39 -7.43
C LEU A 228 14.07 13.59 -7.90
N LEU A 229 13.65 13.77 -9.15
CA LEU A 229 12.51 13.05 -9.72
C LEU A 229 12.76 11.54 -9.81
N GLN A 230 13.99 11.11 -10.12
CA GLN A 230 14.36 9.71 -10.09
C GLN A 230 14.30 9.13 -8.66
N ARG A 231 14.74 9.89 -7.66
CA ARG A 231 14.65 9.48 -6.24
C ARG A 231 13.20 9.39 -5.76
N ILE A 232 12.35 10.31 -6.19
CA ILE A 232 10.90 10.24 -5.96
C ILE A 232 10.31 9.00 -6.64
N PHE A 233 10.66 8.74 -7.90
CA PHE A 233 10.22 7.54 -8.63
C PHE A 233 10.67 6.23 -7.95
N ASN A 234 11.86 6.20 -7.35
CA ASN A 234 12.32 5.02 -6.61
C ASN A 234 11.44 4.69 -5.38
N LYS A 235 10.63 5.66 -4.93
CA LYS A 235 9.61 5.50 -3.88
C LYS A 235 8.22 5.23 -4.42
N LYS A 236 8.08 4.97 -5.73
CA LYS A 236 6.81 4.65 -6.39
C LYS A 236 6.03 3.59 -5.63
N TYR A 237 4.73 3.82 -5.46
CA TYR A 237 3.79 2.87 -4.90
C TYR A 237 3.82 1.52 -5.63
N ILE A 238 3.89 0.40 -4.91
CA ILE A 238 3.78 -0.93 -5.53
C ILE A 238 2.31 -1.16 -5.87
N LYS A 239 2.00 -1.28 -7.16
CA LYS A 239 0.67 -1.65 -7.65
C LYS A 239 0.61 -3.15 -7.86
N PHE A 240 0.06 -3.87 -6.89
CA PHE A 240 -0.29 -5.29 -7.04
C PHE A 240 -1.75 -5.41 -7.48
N GLY A 241 -1.98 -5.61 -8.78
CA GLY A 241 -3.32 -5.69 -9.35
C GLY A 241 -3.80 -7.14 -9.55
N THR A 242 -4.92 -7.30 -10.27
CA THR A 242 -5.48 -8.63 -10.65
C THR A 242 -4.47 -9.52 -11.40
N SER A 243 -3.51 -8.89 -12.07
CA SER A 243 -2.45 -9.53 -12.85
C SER A 243 -1.10 -9.53 -12.13
N GLY A 244 -1.08 -9.28 -10.83
CA GLY A 244 0.12 -9.18 -10.01
C GLY A 244 0.78 -7.80 -10.04
N PHE A 245 2.01 -7.74 -9.53
CA PHE A 245 2.90 -6.61 -9.63
C PHE A 245 3.64 -6.66 -10.97
N ARG A 246 3.57 -5.60 -11.78
CA ARG A 246 4.27 -5.51 -13.07
C ARG A 246 4.99 -4.18 -13.19
N ALA A 247 6.23 -4.22 -13.65
CA ALA A 247 7.08 -3.04 -13.78
C ALA A 247 8.23 -3.28 -14.78
N PHE A 248 8.98 -2.22 -15.08
CA PHE A 248 10.15 -2.30 -15.94
C PHE A 248 11.37 -2.78 -15.14
N VAL A 249 12.05 -3.79 -15.67
CA VAL A 249 13.29 -4.33 -15.08
C VAL A 249 14.33 -3.20 -15.00
N ASN A 250 15.08 -3.17 -13.90
CA ASN A 250 16.10 -2.15 -13.60
C ASN A 250 15.57 -0.71 -13.48
N LYS A 251 14.25 -0.50 -13.47
CA LYS A 251 13.62 0.79 -13.16
C LYS A 251 12.82 0.68 -11.88
N ASP A 252 11.67 0.03 -11.96
CA ASP A 252 10.73 -0.14 -10.85
C ASP A 252 10.42 -1.62 -10.54
N PHE A 253 10.92 -2.57 -11.34
CA PHE A 253 11.01 -3.98 -10.99
C PHE A 253 12.46 -4.32 -10.64
N VAL A 254 12.76 -4.33 -9.33
CA VAL A 254 14.07 -4.64 -8.76
C VAL A 254 13.91 -5.63 -7.60
N GLN A 255 14.96 -6.36 -7.26
CA GLN A 255 14.92 -7.46 -6.28
C GLN A 255 14.26 -7.04 -4.98
N LYS A 256 14.72 -5.95 -4.36
CA LYS A 256 14.14 -5.41 -3.12
C LYS A 256 12.62 -5.21 -3.17
N ARG A 257 12.07 -4.78 -4.32
CA ARG A 257 10.61 -4.57 -4.46
C ARG A 257 9.88 -5.90 -4.67
N SER A 258 10.48 -6.85 -5.37
CA SER A 258 9.96 -8.21 -5.50
C SER A 258 9.94 -8.91 -4.14
N ASP A 259 11.03 -8.84 -3.37
CA ASP A 259 11.12 -9.40 -2.02
C ASP A 259 10.06 -8.81 -1.08
N PHE A 260 9.78 -7.49 -1.20
CA PHE A 260 8.69 -6.86 -0.45
C PHE A 260 7.31 -7.43 -0.81
N VAL A 261 7.04 -7.70 -2.09
CA VAL A 261 5.81 -8.35 -2.52
C VAL A 261 5.73 -9.77 -1.95
N THR A 262 6.82 -10.54 -2.02
CA THR A 262 6.89 -11.90 -1.47
C THR A 262 6.67 -11.93 0.04
N ALA A 263 7.29 -11.00 0.77
CA ALA A 263 7.11 -10.84 2.21
C ALA A 263 5.66 -10.47 2.56
N ALA A 264 5.04 -9.56 1.80
CA ALA A 264 3.63 -9.20 1.97
C ALA A 264 2.69 -10.39 1.74
N ILE A 265 2.97 -11.23 0.73
CA ILE A 265 2.24 -12.48 0.49
C ILE A 265 2.41 -13.43 1.68
N CYS A 266 3.64 -13.63 2.18
CA CYS A 266 3.87 -14.46 3.37
C CYS A 266 3.06 -13.97 4.57
N ASN A 267 3.01 -12.66 4.79
CA ASN A 267 2.22 -12.09 5.88
C ASN A 267 0.73 -12.40 5.71
N ASP A 268 0.16 -12.18 4.52
CA ASP A 268 -1.26 -12.50 4.28
C ASP A 268 -1.57 -13.99 4.49
N LEU A 269 -0.68 -14.87 4.01
CA LEU A 269 -0.80 -16.31 4.23
C LEU A 269 -0.80 -16.69 5.70
N GLU A 270 0.06 -16.07 6.50
CA GLU A 270 0.16 -16.34 7.93
C GLU A 270 -1.01 -15.76 8.73
N THR A 271 -1.41 -14.53 8.41
CA THR A 271 -2.34 -13.75 9.25
C THR A 271 -3.78 -13.89 8.84
N SER A 272 -4.05 -13.89 7.54
CA SER A 272 -5.39 -13.79 6.98
C SER A 272 -5.89 -15.15 6.50
N GLN A 273 -5.02 -15.94 5.88
CA GLN A 273 -5.38 -17.22 5.27
C GLN A 273 -5.15 -18.43 6.19
N GLY A 274 -4.33 -18.29 7.24
CA GLY A 274 -3.99 -19.40 8.14
C GLY A 274 -3.24 -20.55 7.44
N MET A 275 -2.40 -20.22 6.46
CA MET A 275 -1.68 -21.16 5.60
C MET A 275 -0.20 -21.32 5.96
N SER A 276 0.22 -20.86 7.15
CA SER A 276 1.60 -20.96 7.62
C SER A 276 2.17 -22.37 7.49
N GLY A 277 3.40 -22.49 6.99
CA GLY A 277 4.11 -23.77 6.87
C GLY A 277 3.66 -24.67 5.72
N LYS A 278 2.65 -24.28 4.93
CA LYS A 278 2.23 -25.03 3.73
C LYS A 278 3.17 -24.77 2.54
N THR A 279 3.17 -25.71 1.59
CA THR A 279 3.97 -25.60 0.36
C THR A 279 3.58 -24.39 -0.47
N VAL A 280 4.56 -23.71 -1.06
CA VAL A 280 4.38 -22.72 -2.13
C VAL A 280 4.99 -23.25 -3.43
N VAL A 281 4.26 -23.14 -4.54
CA VAL A 281 4.77 -23.52 -5.87
C VAL A 281 5.26 -22.27 -6.60
N ILE A 282 6.48 -22.29 -7.14
CA ILE A 282 7.07 -21.15 -7.85
C ILE A 282 7.39 -21.55 -9.29
N THR A 283 6.87 -20.78 -10.22
CA THR A 283 7.08 -20.89 -11.67
C THR A 283 7.58 -19.56 -12.22
N TYR A 284 8.13 -19.59 -13.43
CA TYR A 284 8.63 -18.40 -14.12
C TYR A 284 8.53 -18.58 -15.64
N ASP A 285 8.49 -17.47 -16.37
CA ASP A 285 8.53 -17.47 -17.83
C ASP A 285 9.95 -17.29 -18.39
N THR A 286 10.06 -17.09 -19.70
CA THR A 286 11.35 -16.96 -20.41
C THR A 286 11.95 -15.55 -20.35
N ARG A 287 11.47 -14.65 -19.47
CA ARG A 287 12.05 -13.30 -19.35
C ARG A 287 13.47 -13.36 -18.82
N ILE A 288 14.29 -12.43 -19.29
CA ILE A 288 15.61 -12.18 -18.72
C ILE A 288 15.44 -11.87 -17.24
N GLY A 289 16.13 -12.61 -16.37
CA GLY A 289 16.07 -12.43 -14.93
C GLY A 289 14.90 -13.14 -14.23
N ALA A 290 13.96 -13.77 -14.96
CA ALA A 290 12.76 -14.35 -14.34
C ALA A 290 13.09 -15.44 -13.33
N ARG A 291 14.00 -16.33 -13.71
CA ARG A 291 14.47 -17.43 -12.86
C ARG A 291 15.18 -16.89 -11.62
N GLU A 292 16.00 -15.86 -11.79
CA GLU A 292 16.73 -15.22 -10.70
C GLU A 292 15.77 -14.58 -9.70
N PHE A 293 14.80 -13.78 -10.16
CA PHE A 293 13.76 -13.23 -9.28
C PHE A 293 12.96 -14.33 -8.58
N ALA A 294 12.58 -15.39 -9.29
CA ALA A 294 11.85 -16.52 -8.71
C ALA A 294 12.66 -17.23 -7.61
N LEU A 295 13.98 -17.37 -7.80
CA LEU A 295 14.87 -17.95 -6.79
C LEU A 295 15.02 -17.04 -5.55
N GLU A 296 15.07 -15.72 -5.73
CA GLU A 296 15.09 -14.79 -4.60
C GLU A 296 13.78 -14.85 -3.80
N SER A 297 12.62 -14.87 -4.48
CA SER A 297 11.34 -15.12 -3.84
C SER A 297 11.32 -16.44 -3.07
N ALA A 298 11.87 -17.51 -3.64
CA ALA A 298 11.96 -18.80 -2.97
C ALA A 298 12.72 -18.69 -1.64
N ARG A 299 13.82 -17.92 -1.60
CA ARG A 299 14.57 -17.68 -0.35
C ARG A 299 13.73 -16.94 0.68
N VAL A 300 12.94 -15.95 0.27
CA VAL A 300 12.04 -15.23 1.18
C VAL A 300 10.99 -16.19 1.75
N PHE A 301 10.32 -17.00 0.93
CA PHE A 301 9.36 -18.00 1.39
C PHE A 301 10.00 -19.01 2.37
N LEU A 302 11.15 -19.57 2.02
CA LEU A 302 11.87 -20.52 2.88
C LEU A 302 12.28 -19.88 4.21
N ALA A 303 12.76 -18.64 4.20
CA ALA A 303 13.12 -17.90 5.42
C ALA A 303 11.90 -17.61 6.31
N ARG A 304 10.71 -17.49 5.72
CA ARG A 304 9.43 -17.34 6.43
C ARG A 304 8.79 -18.68 6.82
N GLY A 305 9.45 -19.81 6.52
CA GLY A 305 9.01 -21.15 6.92
C GLY A 305 8.05 -21.84 5.95
N PHE A 306 7.91 -21.35 4.72
CA PHE A 306 7.12 -21.99 3.66
C PHE A 306 8.01 -22.93 2.83
N PRO A 307 7.75 -24.25 2.80
CA PRO A 307 8.42 -25.15 1.87
C PRO A 307 8.16 -24.74 0.42
N VAL A 308 9.19 -24.77 -0.43
CA VAL A 308 9.07 -24.34 -1.84
C VAL A 308 9.21 -25.53 -2.79
N ARG A 309 8.25 -25.63 -3.72
CA ARG A 309 8.37 -26.43 -4.95
C ARG A 309 8.68 -25.48 -6.10
N PHE A 310 9.77 -25.75 -6.81
CA PHE A 310 10.30 -24.82 -7.81
C PHE A 310 10.35 -25.50 -9.18
N ALA A 311 9.85 -24.82 -10.22
CA ALA A 311 9.91 -25.34 -11.57
C ALA A 311 11.35 -25.43 -12.10
N GLU A 312 11.74 -26.58 -12.63
CA GLU A 312 13.09 -26.75 -13.19
C GLU A 312 13.29 -25.96 -14.49
N GLU A 313 12.23 -25.76 -15.25
CA GLU A 313 12.22 -25.08 -16.55
C GLU A 313 11.15 -23.98 -16.64
N PRO A 314 11.29 -22.99 -17.55
CA PRO A 314 10.26 -22.01 -17.82
C PRO A 314 8.91 -22.66 -18.09
N SER A 315 7.88 -22.21 -17.39
CA SER A 315 6.57 -22.88 -17.35
C SER A 315 5.43 -21.90 -17.65
N PRO A 316 4.46 -22.28 -18.50
CA PRO A 316 3.31 -21.43 -18.78
C PRO A 316 2.43 -21.31 -17.51
N THR A 317 1.67 -20.21 -17.39
CA THR A 317 0.79 -20.01 -16.22
C THR A 317 -0.21 -21.14 -15.99
N GLY A 318 -0.65 -21.83 -17.04
CA GLY A 318 -1.52 -23.01 -16.91
C GLY A 318 -0.86 -24.19 -16.18
N ALA A 319 0.47 -24.36 -16.31
CA ALA A 319 1.20 -25.40 -15.60
C ALA A 319 1.24 -25.12 -14.08
N LEU A 320 1.33 -23.86 -13.66
CA LEU A 320 1.22 -23.50 -12.25
C LEU A 320 -0.14 -23.92 -11.67
N VAL A 321 -1.23 -23.56 -12.35
CA VAL A 321 -2.60 -23.89 -11.89
C VAL A 321 -2.80 -25.41 -11.86
N TYR A 322 -2.31 -26.13 -12.86
CA TYR A 322 -2.31 -27.59 -12.87
C TYR A 322 -1.53 -28.16 -11.67
N TRP A 323 -0.32 -27.67 -11.41
CA TRP A 323 0.50 -28.11 -10.28
C TRP A 323 -0.21 -27.90 -8.95
N LEU A 324 -0.77 -26.72 -8.71
CA LEU A 324 -1.50 -26.41 -7.48
C LEU A 324 -2.69 -27.35 -7.25
N ARG A 325 -3.43 -27.69 -8.32
CA ARG A 325 -4.64 -28.52 -8.23
C ARG A 325 -4.35 -30.00 -8.17
N GLU A 326 -3.49 -30.50 -9.06
CA GLU A 326 -3.32 -31.93 -9.28
C GLU A 326 -2.16 -32.50 -8.45
N GLU A 327 -0.99 -31.87 -8.49
CA GLU A 327 0.22 -32.38 -7.80
C GLU A 327 0.21 -32.02 -6.30
N GLU A 328 -0.20 -30.80 -5.95
CA GLU A 328 -0.36 -30.39 -4.55
C GLU A 328 -1.75 -30.76 -3.99
N HIS A 329 -2.64 -31.34 -4.80
CA HIS A 329 -4.01 -31.72 -4.42
C HIS A 329 -4.82 -30.57 -3.78
N GLY A 330 -4.58 -29.32 -4.20
CA GLY A 330 -5.19 -28.13 -3.60
C GLY A 330 -4.77 -27.86 -2.15
N LYS A 331 -3.66 -28.45 -1.68
CA LYS A 331 -3.19 -28.32 -0.28
C LYS A 331 -2.06 -27.30 -0.10
N ALA A 332 -1.48 -26.80 -1.19
CA ALA A 332 -0.51 -25.71 -1.15
C ALA A 332 -1.11 -24.44 -0.55
N ALA A 333 -0.26 -23.54 -0.04
CA ALA A 333 -0.66 -22.19 0.32
C ALA A 333 -1.04 -21.34 -0.91
N GLY A 334 -0.52 -21.72 -2.07
CA GLY A 334 -0.69 -21.04 -3.33
C GLY A 334 0.57 -21.13 -4.18
N GLY A 335 0.62 -20.32 -5.22
CA GLY A 335 1.74 -20.33 -6.14
C GLY A 335 2.05 -18.97 -6.74
N GLU A 336 3.33 -18.77 -6.98
CA GLU A 336 3.90 -17.58 -7.60
C GLU A 336 4.31 -17.87 -9.05
N ASN A 337 4.03 -16.91 -9.93
CA ASN A 337 4.53 -16.91 -11.30
C ASN A 337 5.26 -15.61 -11.61
N MET A 338 6.55 -15.71 -11.94
CA MET A 338 7.34 -14.61 -12.47
C MET A 338 7.05 -14.43 -13.96
N THR A 339 6.06 -13.59 -14.28
CA THR A 339 5.71 -13.23 -15.66
C THR A 339 4.93 -11.91 -15.72
N PRO A 340 5.22 -11.03 -16.71
CA PRO A 340 4.37 -9.89 -17.02
C PRO A 340 3.36 -10.22 -18.15
N SER A 341 3.15 -11.50 -18.47
CA SER A 341 2.34 -11.95 -19.62
C SER A 341 2.89 -11.42 -20.95
N HIS A 342 2.05 -10.77 -21.77
CA HIS A 342 2.38 -10.27 -23.11
C HIS A 342 3.03 -8.88 -23.12
N ASN A 343 3.37 -8.31 -21.96
CA ASN A 343 3.98 -6.98 -21.89
C ASN A 343 5.33 -6.92 -22.65
N PRO A 344 5.87 -5.74 -22.99
CA PRO A 344 7.15 -5.62 -23.72
C PRO A 344 8.34 -6.28 -22.99
N LEU A 345 9.34 -6.79 -23.73
CA LEU A 345 10.51 -7.54 -23.21
C LEU A 345 11.20 -6.93 -21.98
N SER A 346 11.24 -5.61 -21.89
CA SER A 346 11.85 -4.84 -20.80
C SER A 346 11.08 -4.86 -19.47
N THR A 347 9.96 -5.57 -19.39
CA THR A 347 9.14 -5.69 -18.18
C THR A 347 9.26 -7.07 -17.55
N GLN A 348 9.02 -7.12 -16.25
CA GLN A 348 8.83 -8.34 -15.45
C GLN A 348 7.57 -8.17 -14.59
N GLY A 349 6.99 -9.29 -14.16
CA GLY A 349 5.86 -9.33 -13.25
C GLY A 349 5.97 -10.46 -12.24
N GLN A 350 5.29 -10.28 -11.11
CA GLN A 350 5.17 -11.25 -10.03
C GLN A 350 3.68 -11.40 -9.74
N ARG A 351 3.13 -12.58 -10.02
CA ARG A 351 1.72 -12.91 -9.87
C ARG A 351 1.55 -13.97 -8.78
N TRP A 352 0.48 -13.84 -8.01
CA TRP A 352 0.07 -14.81 -6.99
C TRP A 352 -1.25 -15.49 -7.36
N ASN A 353 -1.36 -16.78 -7.05
CA ASN A 353 -2.53 -17.63 -7.24
C ASN A 353 -2.75 -18.45 -5.97
N LEU A 354 -4.00 -18.53 -5.47
CA LEU A 354 -4.34 -19.42 -4.35
C LEU A 354 -4.66 -20.85 -4.85
N GLU A 355 -5.17 -20.98 -6.08
CA GLU A 355 -5.61 -22.22 -6.72
C GLU A 355 -5.30 -22.26 -8.21
#